data_AF-A0AA97B183-F1
#
_entry.id   AF-A0AA97B183-F1
#
_cell.length_a   1.000
_cell.length_b   1.000
_cell.length_c   1.000
_cell.angle_alpha   90.00
_cell.angle_beta   90.00
_cell.angle_gamma   90.00
#
_symmetry.space_group_name_H-M   'P 1'
#
loop_
_entity.id
_entity.type
_entity.pdbx_description
1 polymer ?
#
loop_
_entity_poly.entity_id
_entity_poly.type
_entity_poly.pdbx_seq_one_letter_code
_entity_poly.pdbx_strand_id
1 'polypeptide(L)'
;MKLRALLLLIPFGCGPVQQASREPHERHDSFVTWEAGLQAGARPTSPSAMPPRFDEGEAVESVVSPGGLFRIHFSRSGSNAVPAADADGSGVPDAVETVASAYDRVAAFYEGLGFRLPPDDGWVGSDNGGDGRFDVYLVDFGGIADGAFRLDGCLEASSRCTGHMLQENDFAGYNYPSHDEAVDILASHEFFHAVQAAYHPGLGSVASEGTAVWASERYRPALDDLERFTAAYLSRPDRTLVLDPEGPAVSFSYGTSIYFQFLGERFGDGLVRSLWEESVVTPSVRWPVLVETALQRDWGADFDTAFAEFALWNLATGPRRAQGAGYENGEGYAPLSVAPRTLPVTEPSVRVAAASTRYFEVEGGMSSVTASFEPTEGEDAPAIHLLVAAVTPTQVLRVARADGVGTLSAHVDAEDATHVIVAVVDGRREGLGRYGRLCISGEDSGEPCVTVPPPDPDGGVELDGGVGGEPDGGVDAGPGGDLDGGVDAGVPGEPPPPPPPPRDEGGCSSAPGGLTWALLLFLVAAFIRR
;
A
#
# COMPACT_ATOMS: atom_id res chain seq x y z
N MET A 1 31.35 53.99 28.57
CA MET A 1 31.61 52.77 27.80
C MET A 1 30.41 51.84 27.96
N LYS A 2 29.59 51.68 26.91
CA LYS A 2 28.51 50.68 26.86
C LYS A 2 28.65 49.95 25.52
N LEU A 3 29.07 48.70 25.58
CA LEU A 3 29.22 47.81 24.42
C LEU A 3 27.82 47.33 24.02
N ARG A 4 27.43 47.57 22.75
CA ARG A 4 26.23 46.97 22.16
C ARG A 4 26.62 45.60 21.61
N ALA A 5 26.04 44.53 22.18
CA ALA A 5 26.12 43.19 21.62
C ALA A 5 25.16 43.10 20.43
N LEU A 6 25.71 42.76 19.26
CA LEU A 6 24.99 42.43 18.06
C LEU A 6 24.56 40.96 18.17
N LEU A 7 23.27 40.70 18.36
CA LEU A 7 22.72 39.34 18.31
C LEU A 7 22.63 38.93 16.83
N LEU A 8 23.43 37.95 16.42
CA LEU A 8 23.27 37.22 15.17
C LEU A 8 22.04 36.30 15.31
N LEU A 9 20.98 36.62 14.59
CA LEU A 9 19.85 35.71 14.37
C LEU A 9 20.28 34.67 13.33
N ILE A 10 20.55 33.45 13.80
CA ILE A 10 20.66 32.27 12.93
C ILE A 10 19.23 31.80 12.67
N PRO A 11 18.75 31.75 11.42
CA PRO A 11 17.49 31.11 11.13
C PRO A 11 17.69 29.61 11.29
N PHE A 12 17.14 29.02 12.36
CA PHE A 12 16.85 27.60 12.36
C PHE A 12 15.74 27.38 11.34
N GLY A 13 16.12 26.98 10.13
CA GLY A 13 15.16 26.40 9.20
C GLY A 13 14.58 25.16 9.85
N CYS A 14 13.28 25.19 10.17
CA CYS A 14 12.50 23.98 10.33
C CYS A 14 12.50 23.30 8.95
N GLY A 15 13.41 22.36 8.74
CA GLY A 15 13.13 21.29 7.78
C GLY A 15 11.88 20.54 8.25
N PRO A 16 11.11 19.91 7.36
CA PRO A 16 9.99 19.08 7.77
C PRO A 16 10.52 18.08 8.80
N VAL A 17 9.96 18.11 10.01
CA VAL A 17 10.19 17.06 10.99
C VAL A 17 9.61 15.82 10.32
N GLN A 18 10.49 14.94 9.85
CA GLN A 18 10.09 13.65 9.35
C GLN A 18 9.42 12.94 10.53
N GLN A 19 8.08 12.94 10.53
CA GLN A 19 7.33 12.30 11.60
C GLN A 19 7.72 10.83 11.64
N ALA A 20 7.83 10.27 12.83
CA ALA A 20 8.16 8.85 12.98
C ALA A 20 7.12 8.01 12.23
N SER A 21 7.58 6.95 11.56
CA SER A 21 6.68 5.98 10.90
C SER A 21 5.65 5.46 11.90
N ARG A 22 4.39 5.37 11.48
CA ARG A 22 3.33 4.73 12.25
C ARG A 22 3.53 3.21 12.21
N GLU A 23 3.29 2.56 13.34
CA GLU A 23 3.24 1.10 13.40
C GLU A 23 1.95 0.61 12.74
N PRO A 24 1.92 -0.57 12.09
CA PRO A 24 0.67 -1.12 11.56
C PRO A 24 -0.45 -1.18 12.60
N HIS A 25 -1.68 -0.86 12.20
CA HIS A 25 -2.84 -0.87 13.07
C HIS A 25 -3.11 -2.27 13.64
N GLU A 26 -2.84 -3.30 12.82
CA GLU A 26 -2.81 -4.69 13.23
C GLU A 26 -1.40 -5.31 13.06
N ARG A 27 -0.91 -6.03 14.09
CA ARG A 27 0.36 -6.79 14.03
C ARG A 27 0.13 -8.29 13.83
N HIS A 28 0.72 -8.83 12.77
CA HIS A 28 0.55 -10.24 12.35
C HIS A 28 1.21 -11.28 13.28
N ASP A 29 2.30 -10.93 13.97
CA ASP A 29 3.14 -11.90 14.66
C ASP A 29 2.66 -12.27 16.08
N SER A 30 1.63 -11.60 16.61
CA SER A 30 1.25 -11.74 18.01
C SER A 30 0.07 -12.69 18.27
N PHE A 31 -0.81 -13.01 17.31
CA PHE A 31 -2.04 -13.73 17.67
C PHE A 31 -2.58 -14.82 16.71
N VAL A 32 -2.42 -14.81 15.38
CA VAL A 32 -2.97 -15.89 14.50
C VAL A 32 -2.24 -15.95 13.13
N THR A 33 -2.17 -17.13 12.50
CA THR A 33 -1.69 -17.32 11.12
C THR A 33 -2.67 -16.76 10.08
N TRP A 34 -2.18 -15.86 9.22
CA TRP A 34 -2.91 -15.23 8.11
C TRP A 34 -3.15 -16.21 6.95
N GLU A 35 -4.26 -16.95 6.98
CA GLU A 35 -4.83 -17.50 5.75
C GLU A 35 -5.89 -16.51 5.24
N ALA A 36 -5.64 -15.93 4.07
CA ALA A 36 -6.61 -15.18 3.26
C ALA A 36 -7.17 -13.86 3.83
N GLY A 37 -6.44 -13.12 4.67
CA GLY A 37 -6.81 -11.76 5.09
C GLY A 37 -8.18 -11.61 5.75
N LEU A 38 -8.60 -12.69 6.41
CA LEU A 38 -9.83 -12.78 7.16
C LEU A 38 -9.52 -13.52 8.45
N GLN A 39 -9.63 -12.84 9.57
CA GLN A 39 -9.66 -13.52 10.85
C GLN A 39 -11.12 -13.77 11.22
N ALA A 40 -11.55 -15.02 11.06
CA ALA A 40 -12.76 -15.49 11.71
C ALA A 40 -12.50 -15.60 13.21
N GLY A 41 -13.28 -14.91 14.02
CA GLY A 41 -13.07 -14.84 15.47
C GLY A 41 -14.40 -14.82 16.21
N ALA A 42 -14.43 -15.45 17.39
CA ALA A 42 -15.53 -15.21 18.32
C ALA A 42 -15.44 -13.75 18.81
N ARG A 43 -16.60 -13.12 19.01
CA ARG A 43 -16.65 -11.70 19.35
C ARG A 43 -16.03 -11.42 20.73
N PRO A 44 -15.48 -10.22 20.99
CA PRO A 44 -14.80 -9.90 22.26
C PRO A 44 -15.57 -10.17 23.55
N THR A 45 -16.90 -10.24 23.50
CA THR A 45 -17.77 -10.62 24.63
C THR A 45 -17.86 -12.12 24.88
N SER A 46 -17.39 -12.94 23.94
CA SER A 46 -17.44 -14.39 23.99
C SER A 46 -16.27 -14.96 24.80
N PRO A 47 -16.52 -15.95 25.69
CA PRO A 47 -15.44 -16.61 26.43
C PRO A 47 -14.41 -17.33 25.56
N SER A 48 -14.77 -17.65 24.30
CA SER A 48 -13.85 -18.28 23.34
C SER A 48 -13.08 -17.28 22.48
N ALA A 49 -13.31 -15.98 22.64
CA ALA A 49 -12.56 -14.96 21.91
C ALA A 49 -11.09 -15.04 22.25
N MET A 50 -10.22 -14.76 21.28
CA MET A 50 -8.80 -14.53 21.54
C MET A 50 -8.59 -13.06 21.93
N PRO A 51 -7.56 -12.73 22.74
CA PRO A 51 -7.25 -11.34 23.01
C PRO A 51 -6.89 -10.58 21.72
N PRO A 52 -7.17 -9.27 21.63
CA PRO A 52 -7.79 -8.46 22.68
C PRO A 52 -9.30 -8.73 22.82
N ARG A 53 -9.78 -8.77 24.07
CA ARG A 53 -11.17 -9.11 24.44
C ARG A 53 -11.51 -8.58 25.83
N PHE A 54 -12.79 -8.59 26.20
CA PHE A 54 -13.20 -8.32 27.58
C PHE A 54 -12.82 -9.47 28.52
N ASP A 55 -12.51 -9.14 29.77
CA ASP A 55 -12.21 -10.11 30.81
C ASP A 55 -13.45 -10.94 31.18
N GLU A 56 -13.23 -12.17 31.65
CA GLU A 56 -14.32 -13.03 32.10
C GLU A 56 -15.06 -12.37 33.29
N GLY A 57 -16.36 -12.10 33.11
CA GLY A 57 -17.19 -11.45 34.12
C GLY A 57 -17.09 -9.92 34.15
N GLU A 58 -16.35 -9.32 33.21
CA GLU A 58 -16.35 -7.87 33.00
C GLU A 58 -17.74 -7.38 32.55
N ALA A 59 -18.18 -6.26 33.13
CA ALA A 59 -19.47 -5.67 32.77
C ALA A 59 -19.32 -4.86 31.48
N VAL A 60 -19.89 -5.38 30.39
CA VAL A 60 -19.90 -4.73 29.08
C VAL A 60 -21.22 -3.98 28.89
N GLU A 61 -21.11 -2.68 28.65
CA GLU A 61 -22.20 -1.79 28.27
C GLU A 61 -22.20 -1.61 26.74
N SER A 62 -23.33 -1.17 26.18
CA SER A 62 -23.35 -0.74 24.78
C SER A 62 -24.29 0.43 24.52
N VAL A 63 -23.96 1.21 23.50
CA VAL A 63 -24.78 2.32 22.98
C VAL A 63 -24.98 2.15 21.47
N VAL A 64 -26.14 2.54 20.97
CA VAL A 64 -26.42 2.58 19.53
C VAL A 64 -25.97 3.93 18.99
N SER A 65 -25.29 3.93 17.85
CA SER A 65 -24.85 5.17 17.21
C SER A 65 -26.01 6.09 16.83
N PRO A 66 -25.82 7.42 16.79
CA PRO A 66 -26.90 8.36 16.44
C PRO A 66 -27.58 8.08 15.10
N GLY A 67 -26.83 7.59 14.11
CA GLY A 67 -27.29 7.15 12.78
C GLY A 67 -27.95 5.78 12.79
N GLY A 68 -27.82 5.02 13.88
CA GLY A 68 -28.51 3.76 14.11
C GLY A 68 -27.93 2.55 13.38
N LEU A 69 -26.77 2.70 12.75
CA LEU A 69 -26.07 1.64 11.99
C LEU A 69 -25.16 0.80 12.88
N PHE A 70 -24.58 1.40 13.92
CA PHE A 70 -23.57 0.77 14.76
C PHE A 70 -24.04 0.55 16.18
N ARG A 71 -23.47 -0.46 16.82
CA ARG A 71 -23.54 -0.68 18.26
C ARG A 71 -22.12 -0.68 18.82
N ILE A 72 -21.85 0.24 19.74
CA ILE A 72 -20.54 0.38 20.37
C ILE A 72 -20.58 -0.31 21.73
N HIS A 73 -19.72 -1.30 21.93
CA HIS A 73 -19.55 -2.05 23.17
C HIS A 73 -18.32 -1.55 23.92
N PHE A 74 -18.45 -1.32 25.21
CA PHE A 74 -17.39 -0.77 26.03
C PHE A 74 -17.49 -1.23 27.49
N SER A 75 -16.41 -1.07 28.24
CA SER A 75 -16.37 -1.29 29.68
C SER A 75 -15.99 -0.02 30.42
N ARG A 76 -16.38 0.08 31.69
CA ARG A 76 -15.96 1.15 32.62
C ARG A 76 -14.95 0.68 33.66
N SER A 77 -14.47 -0.55 33.55
CA SER A 77 -13.63 -1.19 34.56
C SER A 77 -12.57 -2.06 33.89
N GLY A 78 -11.60 -2.55 34.67
CA GLY A 78 -10.54 -3.40 34.12
C GLY A 78 -9.60 -2.63 33.20
N SER A 79 -8.86 -3.36 32.38
CA SER A 79 -7.95 -2.79 31.37
C SER A 79 -8.70 -2.20 30.18
N ASN A 80 -9.86 -2.74 29.82
CA ASN A 80 -10.70 -2.26 28.71
C ASN A 80 -11.54 -1.01 29.06
N ALA A 81 -11.27 -0.36 30.20
CA ALA A 81 -12.05 0.78 30.66
C ALA A 81 -11.87 1.98 29.72
N VAL A 82 -12.96 2.51 29.16
CA VAL A 82 -12.91 3.76 28.39
C VAL A 82 -12.77 4.98 29.31
N PRO A 83 -12.30 6.13 28.81
CA PRO A 83 -12.27 7.37 29.59
C PRO A 83 -13.64 7.72 30.18
N ALA A 84 -13.71 7.92 31.50
CA ALA A 84 -14.98 8.03 32.22
C ALA A 84 -15.67 9.40 32.16
N ALA A 85 -15.16 10.35 31.37
CA ALA A 85 -15.76 11.67 31.22
C ALA A 85 -17.12 11.55 30.53
N ASP A 86 -18.13 12.24 31.08
CA ASP A 86 -19.49 12.35 30.58
C ASP A 86 -19.93 13.78 30.92
N ALA A 87 -19.56 14.72 30.05
CA ALA A 87 -19.63 16.14 30.37
C ALA A 87 -21.07 16.68 30.32
N ASP A 88 -21.93 16.06 29.52
CA ASP A 88 -23.32 16.47 29.35
C ASP A 88 -24.31 15.65 30.21
N GLY A 89 -23.84 14.59 30.87
CA GLY A 89 -24.62 13.76 31.76
C GLY A 89 -25.59 12.82 31.03
N SER A 90 -25.27 12.45 29.79
CA SER A 90 -26.07 11.51 28.99
C SER A 90 -26.12 10.11 29.61
N GLY A 91 -25.15 9.80 30.47
CA GLY A 91 -24.93 8.47 31.03
C GLY A 91 -24.03 7.61 30.14
N VAL A 92 -23.56 8.11 29.00
CA VAL A 92 -22.60 7.46 28.10
C VAL A 92 -21.31 8.28 28.12
N PRO A 93 -20.12 7.67 28.25
CA PRO A 93 -18.89 8.45 28.24
C PRO A 93 -18.67 9.18 26.91
N ASP A 94 -18.20 10.43 26.95
CA ASP A 94 -17.98 11.31 25.79
C ASP A 94 -17.12 10.60 24.71
N ALA A 95 -16.11 9.84 25.13
CA ALA A 95 -15.24 9.06 24.23
C ALA A 95 -16.02 8.02 23.41
N VAL A 96 -17.00 7.35 24.02
CA VAL A 96 -17.84 6.35 23.35
C VAL A 96 -18.79 7.04 22.35
N GLU A 97 -19.31 8.22 22.69
CA GLU A 97 -20.15 9.02 21.79
C GLU A 97 -19.36 9.54 20.58
N THR A 98 -18.10 9.91 20.77
CA THR A 98 -17.15 10.26 19.69
C THR A 98 -16.96 9.09 18.73
N VAL A 99 -16.69 7.89 19.26
CA VAL A 99 -16.60 6.66 18.45
C VAL A 99 -17.88 6.43 17.67
N ALA A 100 -19.02 6.39 18.37
CA ALA A 100 -20.32 6.13 17.75
C ALA A 100 -20.62 7.10 16.59
N SER A 101 -20.35 8.38 16.79
CA SER A 101 -20.56 9.42 15.78
C SER A 101 -19.57 9.34 14.63
N ALA A 102 -18.33 8.92 14.88
CA ALA A 102 -17.31 8.78 13.84
C ALA A 102 -17.64 7.66 12.85
N TYR A 103 -18.03 6.48 13.34
CA TYR A 103 -18.42 5.37 12.48
C TYR A 103 -19.62 5.70 11.58
N ASP A 104 -20.64 6.41 12.10
CA ASP A 104 -21.75 6.90 11.27
C ASP A 104 -21.28 7.83 10.16
N ARG A 105 -20.37 8.78 10.47
CA ARG A 105 -19.81 9.71 9.46
C ARG A 105 -19.03 8.98 8.38
N VAL A 106 -18.18 8.03 8.79
CA VAL A 106 -17.36 7.23 7.87
C VAL A 106 -18.25 6.36 6.97
N ALA A 107 -19.26 5.70 7.54
CA ALA A 107 -20.19 4.90 6.76
C ALA A 107 -20.94 5.72 5.70
N ALA A 108 -21.45 6.89 6.09
CA ALA A 108 -22.10 7.82 5.17
C ALA A 108 -21.14 8.31 4.09
N PHE A 109 -19.86 8.52 4.42
CA PHE A 109 -18.83 8.91 3.47
C PHE A 109 -18.57 7.80 2.42
N TYR A 110 -18.38 6.55 2.84
CA TYR A 110 -18.16 5.44 1.92
C TYR A 110 -19.38 5.14 1.05
N GLU A 111 -20.59 5.21 1.61
CA GLU A 111 -21.82 5.14 0.81
C GLU A 111 -21.90 6.29 -0.21
N GLY A 112 -21.48 7.51 0.18
CA GLY A 112 -21.39 8.67 -0.71
C GLY A 112 -20.39 8.52 -1.87
N LEU A 113 -19.30 7.77 -1.67
CA LEU A 113 -18.37 7.36 -2.73
C LEU A 113 -18.91 6.21 -3.60
N GLY A 114 -20.09 5.69 -3.27
CA GLY A 114 -20.77 4.61 -3.99
C GLY A 114 -20.37 3.21 -3.54
N PHE A 115 -19.61 3.06 -2.44
CA PHE A 115 -19.29 1.75 -1.92
C PHE A 115 -20.52 1.09 -1.28
N ARG A 116 -20.60 -0.24 -1.42
CA ARG A 116 -21.53 -1.07 -0.66
C ARG A 116 -21.04 -1.20 0.79
N LEU A 117 -21.91 -0.91 1.74
CA LEU A 117 -21.68 -1.18 3.16
C LEU A 117 -21.91 -2.68 3.50
N PRO A 118 -21.29 -3.21 4.56
CA PRO A 118 -21.58 -4.57 5.04
C PRO A 118 -23.08 -4.73 5.36
N PRO A 119 -23.66 -5.93 5.16
CA PRO A 119 -25.04 -6.19 5.56
C PRO A 119 -25.18 -6.21 7.08
N ASP A 120 -26.42 -6.13 7.56
CA ASP A 120 -26.74 -6.42 8.96
C ASP A 120 -26.20 -7.80 9.36
N ASP A 121 -25.86 -7.96 10.63
CA ASP A 121 -25.27 -9.17 11.19
C ASP A 121 -26.28 -10.00 12.00
N GLY A 122 -27.58 -9.68 11.92
CA GLY A 122 -28.64 -10.39 12.65
C GLY A 122 -28.76 -11.88 12.28
N TRP A 123 -28.14 -12.29 11.17
CA TRP A 123 -28.08 -13.67 10.70
C TRP A 123 -26.85 -14.45 11.21
N VAL A 124 -25.84 -13.79 11.79
CA VAL A 124 -24.62 -14.41 12.34
C VAL A 124 -24.93 -15.33 13.53
N GLY A 125 -26.13 -15.21 14.12
CA GLY A 125 -26.64 -16.08 15.16
C GLY A 125 -26.68 -15.40 16.52
N SER A 126 -26.45 -16.15 17.60
CA SER A 126 -26.60 -15.63 18.96
C SER A 126 -25.43 -14.78 19.45
N ASP A 127 -24.29 -14.78 18.75
CA ASP A 127 -23.10 -13.99 19.08
C ASP A 127 -23.01 -12.72 18.22
N ASN A 128 -24.17 -12.17 17.80
CA ASN A 128 -24.27 -11.00 16.92
C ASN A 128 -24.31 -9.66 17.70
N GLY A 129 -23.66 -9.56 18.86
CA GLY A 129 -23.63 -8.30 19.62
C GLY A 129 -24.98 -7.84 20.20
N GLY A 130 -26.04 -8.62 20.02
CA GLY A 130 -27.36 -8.44 20.63
C GLY A 130 -28.46 -7.96 19.67
N ASP A 131 -28.13 -7.45 18.49
CA ASP A 131 -29.09 -7.10 17.43
C ASP A 131 -28.45 -7.16 16.03
N GLY A 132 -29.10 -6.61 15.00
CA GLY A 132 -28.59 -6.66 13.61
C GLY A 132 -27.70 -5.46 13.24
N ARG A 133 -27.11 -4.76 14.20
CA ARG A 133 -26.28 -3.58 13.93
C ARG A 133 -24.83 -3.97 13.85
N PHE A 134 -24.04 -3.26 13.06
CA PHE A 134 -22.62 -3.55 12.98
C PHE A 134 -21.93 -3.21 14.31
N ASP A 135 -21.23 -4.17 14.90
CA ASP A 135 -20.64 -4.01 16.23
C ASP A 135 -19.21 -3.49 16.21
N VAL A 136 -18.93 -2.55 17.12
CA VAL A 136 -17.60 -2.02 17.41
C VAL A 136 -17.30 -2.26 18.89
N TYR A 137 -16.23 -2.97 19.17
CA TYR A 137 -15.80 -3.32 20.53
C TYR A 137 -14.58 -2.51 20.92
N LEU A 138 -14.72 -1.73 22.00
CA LEU A 138 -13.63 -0.96 22.59
C LEU A 138 -12.89 -1.82 23.62
N VAL A 139 -11.67 -2.23 23.28
CA VAL A 139 -10.84 -3.16 24.07
C VAL A 139 -9.40 -2.67 24.14
N ASP A 140 -8.67 -3.08 25.17
CA ASP A 140 -7.25 -2.75 25.37
C ASP A 140 -6.37 -3.66 24.51
N PHE A 141 -5.65 -3.05 23.58
CA PHE A 141 -4.66 -3.74 22.76
C PHE A 141 -3.28 -3.77 23.42
N GLY A 142 -3.07 -3.13 24.57
CA GLY A 142 -1.84 -3.25 25.36
C GLY A 142 -0.59 -2.65 24.68
N GLY A 143 -0.78 -1.66 23.80
CA GLY A 143 0.31 -0.93 23.15
C GLY A 143 0.98 -1.64 21.96
N ILE A 144 0.37 -2.72 21.43
CA ILE A 144 0.96 -3.51 20.33
C ILE A 144 0.23 -3.39 19.00
N ALA A 145 -1.03 -2.96 18.99
CA ALA A 145 -1.89 -2.69 17.84
C ALA A 145 -2.99 -1.73 18.31
N ASP A 146 -3.86 -1.22 17.44
CA ASP A 146 -4.92 -0.28 17.84
C ASP A 146 -6.26 -0.46 17.13
N GLY A 147 -6.32 -1.36 16.15
CA GLY A 147 -7.52 -1.69 15.40
C GLY A 147 -7.47 -3.10 14.82
N ALA A 148 -8.65 -3.68 14.59
CA ALA A 148 -8.74 -4.93 13.84
C ALA A 148 -10.18 -5.24 13.38
N PHE A 149 -10.38 -5.56 12.10
CA PHE A 149 -11.61 -6.15 11.59
C PHE A 149 -11.60 -7.68 11.73
N ARG A 150 -12.74 -8.28 12.12
CA ARG A 150 -12.94 -9.73 12.20
C ARG A 150 -14.16 -10.14 11.40
N LEU A 151 -13.99 -11.18 10.56
CA LEU A 151 -15.05 -11.70 9.70
C LEU A 151 -15.94 -12.67 10.48
N ASP A 152 -17.25 -12.45 10.47
CA ASP A 152 -18.20 -13.39 11.08
C ASP A 152 -18.77 -14.37 10.05
N GLY A 153 -18.91 -13.92 8.80
CA GLY A 153 -19.25 -14.79 7.68
C GLY A 153 -19.82 -14.04 6.49
N CYS A 154 -20.37 -14.80 5.54
CA CYS A 154 -20.93 -14.27 4.30
C CYS A 154 -22.36 -14.77 4.04
N LEU A 155 -23.23 -13.88 3.54
CA LEU A 155 -24.56 -14.24 3.06
C LEU A 155 -24.52 -15.00 1.72
N GLU A 156 -23.44 -14.83 0.97
CA GLU A 156 -23.15 -15.51 -0.29
C GLU A 156 -21.79 -16.21 -0.18
N ALA A 157 -21.38 -16.96 -1.22
CA ALA A 157 -20.20 -17.84 -1.13
C ALA A 157 -18.91 -17.12 -0.70
N SER A 158 -18.68 -15.91 -1.22
CA SER A 158 -17.53 -15.07 -0.88
C SER A 158 -17.83 -13.58 -1.05
N SER A 159 -19.08 -13.17 -0.81
CA SER A 159 -19.52 -11.78 -0.94
C SER A 159 -20.63 -11.46 0.05
N ARG A 160 -20.92 -10.16 0.21
CA ARG A 160 -21.88 -9.66 1.20
C ARG A 160 -21.58 -10.22 2.58
N CYS A 161 -20.31 -10.15 2.94
CA CYS A 161 -19.84 -10.58 4.24
C CYS A 161 -20.00 -9.47 5.27
N THR A 162 -20.16 -9.89 6.52
CA THR A 162 -20.22 -9.01 7.68
C THR A 162 -19.29 -9.53 8.76
N GLY A 163 -19.08 -8.72 9.77
CA GLY A 163 -18.12 -8.96 10.83
C GLY A 163 -18.31 -7.99 11.97
N HIS A 164 -17.25 -7.80 12.73
CA HIS A 164 -17.21 -6.84 13.82
C HIS A 164 -15.85 -6.15 13.90
N MET A 165 -15.86 -4.98 14.53
CA MET A 165 -14.67 -4.17 14.74
C MET A 165 -14.13 -4.29 16.16
N LEU A 166 -12.81 -4.32 16.30
CA LEU A 166 -12.09 -4.04 17.53
C LEU A 166 -11.34 -2.72 17.37
N GLN A 167 -11.38 -1.89 18.39
CA GLN A 167 -10.64 -0.63 18.44
C GLN A 167 -10.12 -0.41 19.85
N GLU A 168 -8.92 0.16 19.93
CA GLU A 168 -8.30 0.58 21.18
C GLU A 168 -9.24 1.48 22.01
N ASN A 169 -9.40 1.17 23.31
CA ASN A 169 -10.45 1.74 24.17
C ASN A 169 -10.16 3.18 24.61
N ASP A 170 -8.90 3.55 24.80
CA ASP A 170 -8.54 4.89 25.30
C ASP A 170 -7.36 5.57 24.59
N PHE A 171 -6.60 4.82 23.78
CA PHE A 171 -5.38 5.25 23.09
C PHE A 171 -4.28 5.77 24.03
N ALA A 172 -4.33 5.42 25.31
CA ALA A 172 -3.32 5.80 26.28
C ALA A 172 -1.99 5.11 25.95
N GLY A 173 -0.94 5.91 25.78
CA GLY A 173 0.39 5.40 25.40
C GLY A 173 0.62 5.29 23.90
N TYR A 174 -0.38 5.62 23.06
CA TYR A 174 -0.24 5.71 21.61
C TYR A 174 0.12 7.13 21.18
N ASN A 175 0.77 7.25 20.02
CA ASN A 175 1.27 8.53 19.50
C ASN A 175 0.28 9.18 18.51
N TYR A 176 -0.95 9.40 18.97
CA TYR A 176 -1.98 10.15 18.25
C TYR A 176 -2.04 11.60 18.73
N PRO A 177 -2.27 12.59 17.84
CA PRO A 177 -2.42 13.99 18.26
C PRO A 177 -3.63 14.25 19.17
N SER A 178 -4.70 13.47 19.01
CA SER A 178 -5.88 13.52 19.88
C SER A 178 -6.68 12.21 19.81
N HIS A 179 -7.58 11.99 20.77
CA HIS A 179 -8.52 10.87 20.74
C HIS A 179 -9.41 10.92 19.49
N ASP A 180 -9.98 12.09 19.16
CA ASP A 180 -10.83 12.26 17.98
C ASP A 180 -10.10 11.90 16.67
N GLU A 181 -8.83 12.28 16.54
CA GLU A 181 -8.02 11.94 15.37
C GLU A 181 -7.70 10.44 15.31
N ALA A 182 -7.38 9.82 16.44
CA ALA A 182 -7.19 8.38 16.51
C ALA A 182 -8.47 7.63 16.09
N VAL A 183 -9.62 8.05 16.62
CA VAL A 183 -10.92 7.48 16.29
C VAL A 183 -11.26 7.68 14.81
N ASP A 184 -11.04 8.87 14.24
CA ASP A 184 -11.32 9.11 12.81
C ASP A 184 -10.39 8.24 11.91
N ILE A 185 -9.13 8.03 12.28
CA ILE A 185 -8.20 7.12 11.56
C ILE A 185 -8.71 5.69 11.64
N LEU A 186 -8.93 5.16 12.85
CA LEU A 186 -9.31 3.76 13.02
C LEU A 186 -10.71 3.48 12.44
N ALA A 187 -11.67 4.38 12.65
CA ALA A 187 -13.01 4.23 12.07
C ALA A 187 -12.94 4.22 10.55
N SER A 188 -12.14 5.09 9.92
CA SER A 188 -12.00 5.10 8.46
C SER A 188 -11.23 3.90 7.94
N HIS A 189 -10.03 3.61 8.45
CA HIS A 189 -9.21 2.48 8.01
C HIS A 189 -9.93 1.15 8.23
N GLU A 190 -10.33 0.87 9.46
CA GLU A 190 -10.81 -0.46 9.80
C GLU A 190 -12.23 -0.75 9.30
N PHE A 191 -13.13 0.24 9.33
CA PHE A 191 -14.45 0.03 8.74
C PHE A 191 -14.36 -0.19 7.23
N PHE A 192 -13.30 0.31 6.57
CA PHE A 192 -13.08 0.00 5.17
C PHE A 192 -12.80 -1.49 4.96
N HIS A 193 -12.20 -2.22 5.90
CA HIS A 193 -12.12 -3.69 5.81
C HIS A 193 -13.51 -4.35 5.82
N ALA A 194 -14.47 -3.82 6.58
CA ALA A 194 -15.85 -4.30 6.53
C ALA A 194 -16.52 -3.97 5.18
N VAL A 195 -16.24 -2.81 4.59
CA VAL A 195 -16.66 -2.45 3.23
C VAL A 195 -16.05 -3.42 2.20
N GLN A 196 -14.76 -3.74 2.29
CA GLN A 196 -14.10 -4.73 1.44
C GLN A 196 -14.78 -6.09 1.53
N ALA A 197 -15.08 -6.55 2.75
CA ALA A 197 -15.77 -7.81 3.01
C ALA A 197 -17.20 -7.84 2.43
N ALA A 198 -17.87 -6.70 2.30
CA ALA A 198 -19.17 -6.61 1.63
C ALA A 198 -19.10 -6.95 0.12
N TYR A 199 -17.93 -6.81 -0.49
CA TYR A 199 -17.64 -7.21 -1.87
C TYR A 199 -17.04 -8.60 -1.91
N HIS A 200 -15.77 -8.73 -1.55
CA HIS A 200 -15.05 -9.98 -1.60
C HIS A 200 -13.90 -9.93 -0.60
N PRO A 201 -13.87 -10.83 0.38
CA PRO A 201 -12.78 -10.83 1.31
C PRO A 201 -11.53 -11.53 0.75
N GLY A 202 -10.36 -11.27 1.32
CA GLY A 202 -9.15 -12.08 1.04
C GLY A 202 -8.49 -11.86 -0.32
N LEU A 203 -8.47 -10.62 -0.83
CA LEU A 203 -7.69 -10.25 -2.01
C LEU A 203 -6.17 -10.08 -1.75
N GLY A 204 -5.72 -10.36 -0.52
CA GLY A 204 -4.34 -10.22 -0.08
C GLY A 204 -4.06 -8.89 0.63
N SER A 205 -3.01 -8.88 1.45
CA SER A 205 -2.67 -7.75 2.34
C SER A 205 -2.37 -6.46 1.59
N VAL A 206 -1.78 -6.53 0.38
CA VAL A 206 -1.51 -5.34 -0.44
C VAL A 206 -2.82 -4.64 -0.80
N ALA A 207 -3.83 -5.40 -1.24
CA ALA A 207 -5.13 -4.81 -1.58
C ALA A 207 -5.92 -4.41 -0.33
N SER A 208 -5.93 -5.24 0.72
CA SER A 208 -6.70 -4.95 1.94
C SER A 208 -6.13 -3.73 2.68
N GLU A 209 -4.87 -3.77 3.11
CA GLU A 209 -4.27 -2.67 3.89
C GLU A 209 -4.05 -1.44 3.02
N GLY A 210 -3.57 -1.63 1.79
CA GLY A 210 -3.28 -0.52 0.89
C GLY A 210 -4.53 0.31 0.58
N THR A 211 -5.68 -0.33 0.36
CA THR A 211 -6.92 0.42 0.14
C THR A 211 -7.58 0.91 1.43
N ALA A 212 -7.34 0.29 2.59
CA ALA A 212 -7.82 0.79 3.88
C ALA A 212 -7.13 2.10 4.29
N VAL A 213 -5.80 2.18 4.15
CA VAL A 213 -5.04 3.43 4.37
C VAL A 213 -5.37 4.49 3.30
N TRP A 214 -5.62 4.08 2.06
CA TRP A 214 -6.15 5.01 1.05
C TRP A 214 -7.51 5.58 1.46
N ALA A 215 -8.38 4.76 2.05
CA ALA A 215 -9.72 5.18 2.45
C ALA A 215 -9.69 6.20 3.60
N SER A 216 -8.75 6.08 4.55
CA SER A 216 -8.54 7.09 5.60
C SER A 216 -8.12 8.44 5.02
N GLU A 217 -7.19 8.44 4.05
CA GLU A 217 -6.77 9.63 3.30
C GLU A 217 -7.93 10.25 2.50
N ARG A 218 -8.81 9.44 1.88
CA ARG A 218 -10.00 9.96 1.17
C ARG A 218 -11.02 10.56 2.13
N TYR A 219 -11.28 9.91 3.27
CA TYR A 219 -12.24 10.39 4.26
C TYR A 219 -11.84 11.76 4.80
N ARG A 220 -10.56 11.91 5.17
CA ARG A 220 -10.06 13.15 5.74
C ARG A 220 -8.54 13.28 5.52
N PRO A 221 -8.08 14.02 4.49
CA PRO A 221 -6.66 14.23 4.20
C PRO A 221 -5.82 14.89 5.31
N ALA A 222 -6.46 15.40 6.37
CA ALA A 222 -5.77 15.98 7.52
C ALA A 222 -5.28 14.94 8.55
N LEU A 223 -5.62 13.65 8.38
CA LEU A 223 -5.30 12.58 9.34
C LEU A 223 -3.86 12.04 9.25
N ASP A 224 -3.09 12.44 8.23
CA ASP A 224 -1.68 12.10 8.00
C ASP A 224 -1.32 10.60 7.96
N ASP A 225 -2.30 9.73 7.82
CA ASP A 225 -2.13 8.28 7.93
C ASP A 225 -1.34 7.69 6.76
N LEU A 226 -1.75 8.02 5.54
CA LEU A 226 -1.04 7.63 4.33
C LEU A 226 0.40 8.16 4.33
N GLU A 227 0.60 9.44 4.69
CA GLU A 227 1.91 10.09 4.80
C GLU A 227 2.87 9.28 5.67
N ARG A 228 2.40 8.85 6.86
CA ARG A 228 3.20 8.09 7.82
C ARG A 228 3.59 6.69 7.33
N PHE A 229 2.88 6.12 6.37
CA PHE A 229 3.18 4.80 5.79
C PHE A 229 3.93 4.87 4.45
N THR A 230 3.94 6.00 3.73
CA THR A 230 4.58 6.11 2.41
C THR A 230 6.05 5.66 2.39
N ALA A 231 6.79 5.90 3.47
CA ALA A 231 8.19 5.46 3.61
C ALA A 231 8.36 3.93 3.48
N ALA A 232 7.37 3.15 3.91
CA ALA A 232 7.46 1.69 3.87
C ALA A 232 7.49 1.14 2.43
N TYR A 233 6.81 1.81 1.49
CA TYR A 233 6.92 1.49 0.06
C TYR A 233 8.08 2.22 -0.61
N LEU A 234 8.20 3.54 -0.43
CA LEU A 234 9.17 4.39 -1.14
C LEU A 234 10.63 4.09 -0.75
N SER A 235 10.88 3.39 0.36
CA SER A 235 12.20 2.88 0.71
C SER A 235 12.59 1.59 -0.02
N ARG A 236 11.60 0.82 -0.51
CA ARG A 236 11.78 -0.47 -1.20
C ARG A 236 10.85 -0.61 -2.43
N PRO A 237 10.89 0.34 -3.39
CA PRO A 237 10.07 0.26 -4.60
C PRO A 237 10.44 -0.91 -5.52
N ASP A 238 11.57 -1.58 -5.25
CA ASP A 238 12.02 -2.77 -5.94
C ASP A 238 11.35 -4.06 -5.44
N ARG A 239 10.57 -3.96 -4.36
CA ARG A 239 9.66 -5.01 -3.94
C ARG A 239 8.39 -4.94 -4.79
N THR A 240 7.95 -6.11 -5.25
CA THR A 240 6.74 -6.27 -6.05
C THR A 240 5.47 -5.94 -5.27
N LEU A 241 4.52 -5.26 -5.91
CA LEU A 241 3.15 -5.11 -5.39
C LEU A 241 2.32 -6.39 -5.55
N VAL A 242 2.71 -7.28 -6.47
CA VAL A 242 1.91 -8.45 -6.83
C VAL A 242 2.31 -9.68 -6.03
N LEU A 243 2.94 -9.54 -4.87
CA LEU A 243 3.10 -10.61 -3.88
C LEU A 243 2.97 -10.00 -2.50
N ASP A 244 2.17 -10.64 -1.65
CA ASP A 244 2.05 -10.20 -0.27
C ASP A 244 3.38 -10.36 0.48
N PRO A 245 3.78 -9.36 1.29
CA PRO A 245 4.95 -9.48 2.14
C PRO A 245 4.74 -10.53 3.24
N GLU A 246 5.71 -11.42 3.42
CA GLU A 246 5.76 -12.33 4.58
C GLU A 246 6.49 -11.70 5.77
N GLY A 247 6.10 -12.07 6.99
CA GLY A 247 6.78 -11.73 8.25
C GLY A 247 6.76 -10.23 8.59
N PRO A 248 7.83 -9.67 9.18
CA PRO A 248 7.86 -8.30 9.75
C PRO A 248 7.79 -7.17 8.70
N ALA A 249 7.53 -7.50 7.44
CA ALA A 249 7.38 -6.54 6.35
C ALA A 249 5.92 -6.09 6.13
N VAL A 250 5.02 -6.29 7.11
CA VAL A 250 3.60 -5.91 7.08
C VAL A 250 3.39 -4.43 6.74
N SER A 251 4.25 -3.54 7.26
CA SER A 251 4.19 -2.11 6.95
C SER A 251 4.33 -1.81 5.45
N PHE A 252 4.93 -2.73 4.67
CA PHE A 252 4.98 -2.58 3.21
C PHE A 252 3.57 -2.56 2.62
N SER A 253 2.66 -3.43 3.07
CA SER A 253 1.26 -3.48 2.62
C SER A 253 0.54 -2.16 2.88
N TYR A 254 0.72 -1.57 4.06
CA TYR A 254 0.23 -0.23 4.39
C TYR A 254 0.83 0.84 3.48
N GLY A 255 2.15 0.78 3.25
CA GLY A 255 2.85 1.70 2.35
C GLY A 255 2.42 1.60 0.89
N THR A 256 1.85 0.46 0.45
CA THR A 256 1.30 0.33 -0.91
C THR A 256 0.07 1.19 -1.15
N SER A 257 -0.52 1.79 -0.11
CA SER A 257 -1.57 2.80 -0.23
C SER A 257 -1.24 3.93 -1.19
N ILE A 258 0.04 4.29 -1.33
CA ILE A 258 0.48 5.29 -2.31
C ILE A 258 0.17 4.89 -3.77
N TYR A 259 0.12 3.59 -4.08
CA TYR A 259 -0.32 3.11 -5.39
C TYR A 259 -1.83 3.29 -5.58
N PHE A 260 -2.64 2.97 -4.57
CA PHE A 260 -4.09 3.19 -4.63
C PHE A 260 -4.46 4.67 -4.63
N GLN A 261 -3.67 5.50 -3.94
CA GLN A 261 -3.70 6.95 -4.02
C GLN A 261 -3.42 7.45 -5.44
N PHE A 262 -2.37 6.93 -6.09
CA PHE A 262 -2.12 7.21 -7.49
C PHE A 262 -3.33 6.84 -8.35
N LEU A 263 -3.90 5.65 -8.18
CA LEU A 263 -5.08 5.24 -8.94
C LEU A 263 -6.26 6.21 -8.74
N GLY A 264 -6.54 6.59 -7.49
CA GLY A 264 -7.60 7.53 -7.13
C GLY A 264 -7.39 8.93 -7.71
N GLU A 265 -6.19 9.50 -7.59
CA GLU A 265 -5.91 10.84 -8.13
C GLU A 265 -5.83 10.85 -9.66
N ARG A 266 -5.32 9.77 -10.28
CA ARG A 266 -5.08 9.73 -11.73
C ARG A 266 -6.29 9.30 -12.55
N PHE A 267 -7.11 8.39 -12.03
CA PHE A 267 -8.25 7.81 -12.74
C PHE A 267 -9.59 8.09 -12.03
N GLY A 268 -9.55 8.60 -10.81
CA GLY A 268 -10.72 8.83 -9.95
C GLY A 268 -10.97 7.68 -8.99
N ASP A 269 -11.52 7.98 -7.80
CA ASP A 269 -11.81 7.01 -6.74
C ASP A 269 -12.72 5.84 -7.21
N GLY A 270 -13.49 6.07 -8.28
CA GLY A 270 -14.31 5.05 -8.93
C GLY A 270 -13.51 3.84 -9.44
N LEU A 271 -12.21 3.98 -9.72
CA LEU A 271 -11.35 2.85 -10.10
C LEU A 271 -11.11 1.90 -8.92
N VAL A 272 -10.87 2.42 -7.71
CA VAL A 272 -10.71 1.59 -6.51
C VAL A 272 -12.02 0.87 -6.19
N ARG A 273 -13.17 1.54 -6.34
CA ARG A 273 -14.48 0.87 -6.24
C ARG A 273 -14.66 -0.22 -7.29
N SER A 274 -14.29 0.05 -8.54
CA SER A 274 -14.43 -0.90 -9.65
C SER A 274 -13.59 -2.18 -9.44
N LEU A 275 -12.41 -2.06 -8.85
CA LEU A 275 -11.61 -3.21 -8.40
C LEU A 275 -12.43 -4.13 -7.48
N TRP A 276 -13.10 -3.58 -6.47
CA TRP A 276 -13.91 -4.37 -5.54
C TRP A 276 -15.18 -4.91 -6.20
N GLU A 277 -15.80 -4.19 -7.14
CA GLU A 277 -16.92 -4.71 -7.91
C GLU A 277 -16.53 -5.91 -8.78
N GLU A 278 -15.37 -5.84 -9.46
CA GLU A 278 -14.85 -6.94 -10.28
C GLU A 278 -14.50 -8.19 -9.47
N SER A 279 -14.10 -8.01 -8.20
CA SER A 279 -13.82 -9.12 -7.29
C SER A 279 -15.05 -10.01 -7.03
N VAL A 280 -16.26 -9.44 -7.11
CA VAL A 280 -17.51 -10.20 -6.98
C VAL A 280 -17.81 -10.99 -8.26
N VAL A 281 -17.49 -10.41 -9.42
CA VAL A 281 -17.72 -11.04 -10.73
C VAL A 281 -16.74 -12.19 -10.97
N THR A 282 -15.49 -12.04 -10.51
CA THR A 282 -14.41 -13.01 -10.72
C THR A 282 -13.67 -13.34 -9.41
N PRO A 283 -14.31 -14.04 -8.46
CA PRO A 283 -13.81 -14.23 -7.09
C PRO A 283 -12.49 -15.00 -6.97
N SER A 284 -12.10 -15.76 -8.00
CA SER A 284 -10.82 -16.49 -8.02
C SER A 284 -9.66 -15.68 -8.61
N VAL A 285 -9.91 -14.45 -9.07
CA VAL A 285 -8.93 -13.61 -9.76
C VAL A 285 -8.22 -12.71 -8.76
N ARG A 286 -6.90 -12.59 -8.92
CA ARG A 286 -6.05 -11.78 -8.04
C ARG A 286 -6.25 -10.30 -8.32
N TRP A 287 -6.15 -9.47 -7.28
CA TRP A 287 -6.37 -8.02 -7.35
C TRP A 287 -5.68 -7.27 -8.52
N PRO A 288 -4.43 -7.59 -8.95
CA PRO A 288 -3.80 -6.84 -10.03
C PRO A 288 -4.52 -7.03 -11.38
N VAL A 289 -5.10 -8.21 -11.59
CA VAL A 289 -5.88 -8.54 -12.80
C VAL A 289 -7.27 -7.91 -12.74
N LEU A 290 -7.82 -7.70 -11.55
CA LEU A 290 -9.06 -6.94 -11.36
C LEU A 290 -8.86 -5.45 -11.69
N VAL A 291 -7.74 -4.85 -11.26
CA VAL A 291 -7.36 -3.47 -11.63
C VAL A 291 -7.17 -3.34 -13.15
N GLU A 292 -6.46 -4.29 -13.77
CA GLU A 292 -6.32 -4.37 -15.24
C GLU A 292 -7.68 -4.37 -15.93
N THR A 293 -8.59 -5.24 -15.49
CA THR A 293 -9.94 -5.36 -16.07
C THR A 293 -10.71 -4.04 -15.97
N ALA A 294 -10.68 -3.39 -14.80
CA ALA A 294 -11.34 -2.11 -14.57
C ALA A 294 -10.73 -0.99 -15.42
N LEU A 295 -9.40 -0.87 -15.47
CA LEU A 295 -8.67 0.11 -16.29
C LEU A 295 -9.03 -0.01 -17.77
N GLN A 296 -9.02 -1.23 -18.30
CA GLN A 296 -9.33 -1.48 -19.71
C GLN A 296 -10.77 -1.14 -20.05
N ARG A 297 -11.71 -1.56 -19.19
CA ARG A 297 -13.14 -1.41 -19.42
C ARG A 297 -13.58 0.06 -19.40
N ASP A 298 -13.14 0.81 -18.40
CA ASP A 298 -13.75 2.10 -18.07
C ASP A 298 -12.85 3.30 -18.44
N TRP A 299 -11.54 3.08 -18.59
CA TRP A 299 -10.57 4.14 -18.90
C TRP A 299 -9.79 3.93 -20.21
N GLY A 300 -9.91 2.76 -20.86
CA GLY A 300 -9.11 2.43 -22.04
C GLY A 300 -7.59 2.44 -21.76
N ALA A 301 -7.22 2.16 -20.50
CA ALA A 301 -5.85 2.11 -20.01
C ALA A 301 -5.49 0.67 -19.62
N ASP A 302 -4.21 0.44 -19.35
CA ASP A 302 -3.69 -0.85 -18.89
C ASP A 302 -2.78 -0.68 -17.67
N PHE A 303 -2.65 -1.75 -16.90
CA PHE A 303 -1.89 -1.79 -15.65
C PHE A 303 -0.40 -1.51 -15.87
N ASP A 304 0.18 -1.98 -16.98
CA ASP A 304 1.62 -1.85 -17.27
C ASP A 304 2.01 -0.38 -17.47
N THR A 305 1.28 0.31 -18.35
CA THR A 305 1.46 1.73 -18.61
C THR A 305 1.14 2.59 -17.39
N ALA A 306 0.06 2.26 -16.67
CA ALA A 306 -0.32 2.96 -15.44
C ALA A 306 0.75 2.79 -14.34
N PHE A 307 1.35 1.61 -14.21
CA PHE A 307 2.41 1.36 -13.25
C PHE A 307 3.71 2.12 -13.61
N ALA A 308 4.03 2.27 -14.89
CA ALA A 308 5.12 3.15 -15.33
C ALA A 308 4.87 4.62 -15.01
N GLU A 309 3.61 5.08 -15.11
CA GLU A 309 3.22 6.44 -14.70
C GLU A 309 3.30 6.60 -13.17
N PHE A 310 2.90 5.59 -12.40
CA PHE A 310 3.10 5.56 -10.94
C PHE A 310 4.59 5.66 -10.56
N ALA A 311 5.47 4.94 -11.25
CA ALA A 311 6.92 5.04 -11.06
C ALA A 311 7.44 6.47 -11.34
N LEU A 312 6.90 7.12 -12.37
CA LEU A 312 7.20 8.53 -12.66
C LEU A 312 6.73 9.46 -11.52
N TRP A 313 5.52 9.27 -11.00
CA TRP A 313 4.99 10.08 -9.89
C TRP A 313 5.83 9.94 -8.62
N ASN A 314 6.39 8.75 -8.36
CA ASN A 314 7.26 8.50 -7.21
C ASN A 314 8.58 9.29 -7.25
N LEU A 315 9.03 9.77 -8.41
CA LEU A 315 10.19 10.68 -8.50
C LEU A 315 9.91 12.07 -7.89
N ALA A 316 8.63 12.45 -7.81
CA ALA A 316 8.14 13.77 -7.39
C ALA A 316 7.51 13.77 -5.99
N THR A 317 8.07 12.99 -5.05
CA THR A 317 7.64 12.97 -3.64
C THR A 317 8.58 13.75 -2.72
N GLY A 318 8.08 14.09 -1.53
CA GLY A 318 8.81 14.82 -0.50
C GLY A 318 9.33 16.15 -1.02
N PRO A 319 10.62 16.49 -0.77
CA PRO A 319 11.18 17.76 -1.23
C PRO A 319 11.15 17.95 -2.75
N ARG A 320 11.07 16.87 -3.54
CA ARG A 320 11.05 16.92 -5.02
C ARG A 320 9.69 17.21 -5.62
N ARG A 321 8.65 17.34 -4.80
CA ARG A 321 7.31 17.64 -5.28
C ARG A 321 7.28 18.99 -5.99
N ALA A 322 6.87 18.98 -7.27
CA ALA A 322 6.71 20.19 -8.08
C ALA A 322 5.23 20.61 -8.20
N GLN A 323 4.96 21.92 -8.19
CA GLN A 323 3.59 22.42 -8.30
C GLN A 323 2.87 21.94 -9.57
N GLY A 324 1.76 21.20 -9.40
CA GLY A 324 0.93 20.71 -10.49
C GLY A 324 1.42 19.43 -11.15
N ALA A 325 2.40 18.74 -10.57
CA ALA A 325 2.89 17.44 -11.03
C ALA A 325 2.85 16.39 -9.89
N GLY A 326 2.60 15.14 -10.26
CA GLY A 326 2.50 14.01 -9.34
C GLY A 326 1.31 14.14 -8.38
N TYR A 327 1.49 13.59 -7.17
CA TYR A 327 0.47 13.59 -6.13
C TYR A 327 0.11 15.01 -5.65
N GLU A 328 -1.16 15.25 -5.34
CA GLU A 328 -1.63 16.51 -4.76
C GLU A 328 -0.89 16.83 -3.46
N ASN A 329 -0.85 15.85 -2.54
CA ASN A 329 -0.20 15.93 -1.23
C ASN A 329 1.25 15.40 -1.23
N GLY A 330 1.88 15.26 -2.40
CA GLY A 330 3.18 14.59 -2.54
C GLY A 330 4.34 15.17 -1.73
N GLU A 331 4.24 16.43 -1.28
CA GLU A 331 5.23 17.08 -0.39
C GLU A 331 5.25 16.44 1.00
N GLY A 332 4.10 15.94 1.48
CA GLY A 332 3.96 15.23 2.75
C GLY A 332 4.48 13.79 2.70
N TYR A 333 4.72 13.24 1.50
CA TYR A 333 5.17 11.86 1.33
C TYR A 333 6.67 11.73 1.56
N ALA A 334 7.10 10.54 1.97
CA ALA A 334 8.52 10.24 2.14
C ALA A 334 9.29 10.45 0.82
N PRO A 335 10.56 10.87 0.88
CA PRO A 335 11.40 10.92 -0.31
C PRO A 335 11.66 9.51 -0.84
N LEU A 336 11.64 9.37 -2.17
CA LEU A 336 12.01 8.12 -2.84
C LEU A 336 13.45 7.71 -2.54
N SER A 337 13.64 6.46 -2.10
CA SER A 337 14.95 5.84 -1.97
C SER A 337 15.47 5.37 -3.32
N VAL A 338 16.73 5.71 -3.61
CA VAL A 338 17.40 5.42 -4.87
C VAL A 338 18.76 4.79 -4.59
N ALA A 339 19.26 3.95 -5.51
CA ALA A 339 20.54 3.28 -5.36
C ALA A 339 21.66 4.13 -5.99
N PRO A 340 22.53 4.80 -5.21
CA PRO A 340 23.58 5.66 -5.75
C PRO A 340 24.63 4.84 -6.52
N ARG A 341 25.18 5.44 -7.58
CA ARG A 341 26.21 4.87 -8.45
C ARG A 341 27.18 5.96 -8.92
N THR A 342 28.38 5.55 -9.29
CA THR A 342 29.40 6.42 -9.88
C THR A 342 29.52 6.09 -11.36
N LEU A 343 29.46 7.10 -12.22
CA LEU A 343 29.64 6.92 -13.67
C LEU A 343 31.08 6.51 -14.02
N PRO A 344 31.29 5.71 -15.08
CA PRO A 344 30.24 5.01 -15.85
C PRO A 344 29.70 3.80 -15.09
N VAL A 345 28.42 3.49 -15.27
CA VAL A 345 27.74 2.36 -14.62
C VAL A 345 27.57 1.23 -15.62
N THR A 346 27.96 0.02 -15.21
CA THR A 346 27.63 -1.22 -15.92
C THR A 346 27.20 -2.26 -14.91
N GLU A 347 25.90 -2.57 -14.90
CA GLU A 347 25.32 -3.62 -14.09
C GLU A 347 25.01 -4.80 -15.02
N PRO A 348 25.78 -5.90 -14.97
CA PRO A 348 25.63 -7.01 -15.91
C PRO A 348 24.31 -7.77 -15.74
N SER A 349 23.66 -7.62 -14.58
CA SER A 349 22.41 -8.30 -14.28
C SER A 349 21.62 -7.53 -13.21
N VAL A 350 20.61 -6.78 -13.64
CA VAL A 350 19.62 -6.12 -12.78
C VAL A 350 18.35 -6.94 -12.84
N ARG A 351 17.89 -7.41 -11.67
CA ARG A 351 16.57 -8.02 -11.53
C ARG A 351 15.50 -6.97 -11.27
N VAL A 352 14.40 -7.01 -12.01
CA VAL A 352 13.21 -6.18 -11.79
C VAL A 352 12.01 -7.11 -11.64
N ALA A 353 11.33 -7.09 -10.49
CA ALA A 353 10.15 -7.92 -10.28
C ALA A 353 8.92 -7.33 -11.00
N ALA A 354 7.94 -8.16 -11.34
CA ALA A 354 6.65 -7.68 -11.85
C ALA A 354 6.03 -6.66 -10.87
N ALA A 355 5.41 -5.60 -11.38
CA ALA A 355 4.91 -4.46 -10.62
C ALA A 355 5.92 -3.94 -9.57
N SER A 356 7.15 -3.67 -10.02
CA SER A 356 8.18 -3.03 -9.19
C SER A 356 9.08 -2.10 -10.02
N THR A 357 9.87 -1.29 -9.34
CA THR A 357 10.82 -0.37 -9.99
C THR A 357 12.18 -0.37 -9.31
N ARG A 358 13.24 -0.44 -10.11
CA ARG A 358 14.62 -0.24 -9.66
C ARG A 358 15.06 1.17 -10.01
N TYR A 359 15.32 2.00 -8.99
CA TYR A 359 15.88 3.34 -9.17
C TYR A 359 17.37 3.37 -8.88
N PHE A 360 18.13 3.98 -9.78
CA PHE A 360 19.56 4.23 -9.66
C PHE A 360 19.80 5.73 -9.75
N GLU A 361 20.75 6.26 -8.99
CA GLU A 361 21.09 7.68 -9.02
C GLU A 361 22.57 7.87 -9.37
N VAL A 362 22.86 8.79 -10.27
CA VAL A 362 24.22 9.21 -10.64
C VAL A 362 24.34 10.73 -10.56
N GLU A 363 25.57 11.24 -10.48
CA GLU A 363 25.84 12.68 -10.49
C GLU A 363 25.32 13.34 -11.77
N GLY A 364 24.77 14.56 -11.63
CA GLY A 364 24.45 15.45 -12.74
C GLY A 364 25.61 16.43 -13.04
N GLY A 365 25.29 17.58 -13.63
CA GLY A 365 26.23 18.67 -13.90
C GLY A 365 27.11 18.48 -15.13
N MET A 366 26.95 17.36 -15.84
CA MET A 366 27.57 17.11 -17.15
C MET A 366 26.59 17.43 -18.28
N SER A 367 27.06 17.56 -19.52
CA SER A 367 26.21 17.93 -20.66
C SER A 367 24.96 17.05 -20.76
N SER A 368 25.18 15.74 -20.66
CA SER A 368 24.10 14.76 -20.77
C SER A 368 24.40 13.43 -20.10
N VAL A 369 23.34 12.71 -19.76
CA VAL A 369 23.37 11.34 -19.26
C VAL A 369 22.46 10.46 -20.11
N THR A 370 23.02 9.35 -20.58
CA THR A 370 22.31 8.31 -21.31
C THR A 370 22.25 7.05 -20.46
N ALA A 371 21.07 6.42 -20.40
CA ALA A 371 20.91 5.08 -19.87
C ALA A 371 20.44 4.13 -20.98
N SER A 372 20.85 2.87 -20.89
CA SER A 372 20.30 1.79 -21.69
C SER A 372 20.01 0.57 -20.83
N PHE A 373 18.89 -0.08 -21.10
CA PHE A 373 18.54 -1.36 -20.49
C PHE A 373 18.33 -2.41 -21.57
N GLU A 374 19.08 -3.50 -21.49
CA GLU A 374 18.99 -4.63 -22.39
C GLU A 374 18.39 -5.81 -21.62
N PRO A 375 17.09 -6.13 -21.82
CA PRO A 375 16.49 -7.32 -21.25
C PRO A 375 17.26 -8.57 -21.68
N THR A 376 17.40 -9.54 -20.78
CA THR A 376 17.93 -10.86 -21.15
C THR A 376 16.96 -11.54 -22.11
N GLU A 377 17.46 -12.07 -23.22
CA GLU A 377 16.62 -12.74 -24.24
C GLU A 377 15.76 -13.86 -23.61
N GLY A 378 14.48 -13.91 -24.00
CA GLY A 378 13.53 -14.93 -23.59
C GLY A 378 12.30 -14.90 -24.52
N GLU A 379 11.60 -16.04 -24.64
CA GLU A 379 10.37 -16.13 -25.44
C GLU A 379 9.31 -15.18 -24.85
N ASP A 380 8.63 -14.43 -25.74
CA ASP A 380 7.58 -13.44 -25.41
C ASP A 380 7.98 -12.50 -24.26
N ALA A 381 8.90 -11.56 -24.49
CA ALA A 381 9.21 -10.51 -23.54
C ALA A 381 8.26 -9.31 -23.70
N PRO A 382 7.18 -9.16 -22.90
CA PRO A 382 6.42 -7.91 -22.78
C PRO A 382 7.31 -6.71 -22.41
N ALA A 383 6.79 -5.51 -22.60
CA ALA A 383 7.54 -4.28 -22.50
C ALA A 383 8.18 -4.08 -21.10
N ILE A 384 9.36 -3.48 -21.10
CA ILE A 384 9.96 -2.82 -19.94
C ILE A 384 9.86 -1.32 -20.20
N HIS A 385 9.82 -0.53 -19.12
CA HIS A 385 9.91 0.93 -19.23
C HIS A 385 11.22 1.42 -18.61
N LEU A 386 11.92 2.28 -19.34
CA LEU A 386 13.12 2.97 -18.87
C LEU A 386 12.79 4.46 -18.74
N LEU A 387 12.94 5.00 -17.52
CA LEU A 387 12.83 6.43 -17.26
C LEU A 387 14.22 6.97 -16.91
N VAL A 388 14.58 8.12 -17.46
CA VAL A 388 15.81 8.86 -17.13
C VAL A 388 15.41 10.27 -16.77
N ALA A 389 15.59 10.66 -15.51
CA ALA A 389 15.11 11.91 -14.96
C ALA A 389 16.27 12.77 -14.46
N ALA A 390 16.43 13.95 -15.03
CA ALA A 390 17.31 14.98 -14.49
C ALA A 390 16.61 15.67 -13.31
N VAL A 391 17.27 15.72 -12.16
CA VAL A 391 16.68 16.20 -10.90
C VAL A 391 17.61 17.15 -10.14
N THR A 392 17.01 17.99 -9.31
CA THR A 392 17.67 18.69 -8.21
C THR A 392 17.22 18.07 -6.88
N PRO A 393 17.75 18.49 -5.71
CA PRO A 393 17.24 18.01 -4.43
C PRO A 393 15.76 18.35 -4.21
N THR A 394 15.21 19.32 -4.95
CA THR A 394 13.84 19.83 -4.74
C THR A 394 12.94 19.78 -5.97
N GLN A 395 13.41 19.31 -7.13
CA GLN A 395 12.60 19.29 -8.35
C GLN A 395 13.00 18.16 -9.28
N VAL A 396 12.02 17.59 -9.98
CA VAL A 396 12.23 16.86 -11.22
C VAL A 396 12.25 17.88 -12.37
N LEU A 397 13.36 18.01 -13.08
CA LEU A 397 13.54 19.03 -14.12
C LEU A 397 12.96 18.59 -15.46
N ARG A 398 13.27 17.35 -15.85
CA ARG A 398 12.86 16.73 -17.12
C ARG A 398 13.04 15.23 -17.04
N VAL A 399 12.24 14.51 -17.82
CA VAL A 399 12.27 13.06 -17.89
C VAL A 399 12.23 12.62 -19.34
N ALA A 400 13.14 11.72 -19.72
CA ALA A 400 13.07 10.95 -20.94
C ALA A 400 12.57 9.54 -20.64
N ARG A 401 11.78 8.98 -21.56
CA ARG A 401 11.18 7.66 -21.43
C ARG A 401 11.44 6.83 -22.68
N ALA A 402 11.74 5.56 -22.50
CA ALA A 402 11.78 4.57 -23.56
C ALA A 402 11.00 3.32 -23.14
N ASP A 403 10.17 2.82 -24.05
CA ASP A 403 9.27 1.68 -23.82
C ASP A 403 9.46 0.64 -24.92
N GLY A 404 9.42 -0.65 -24.57
CA GLY A 404 9.47 -1.71 -25.57
C GLY A 404 10.03 -3.03 -25.06
N VAL A 405 10.12 -3.99 -25.98
CA VAL A 405 10.48 -5.40 -25.71
C VAL A 405 11.97 -5.72 -25.90
N GLY A 406 12.72 -4.80 -26.50
CA GLY A 406 14.14 -4.96 -26.82
C GLY A 406 15.04 -4.05 -25.98
N THR A 407 16.25 -3.78 -26.47
CA THR A 407 17.14 -2.80 -25.84
C THR A 407 16.51 -1.42 -25.85
N LEU A 408 16.35 -0.85 -24.67
CA LEU A 408 15.84 0.50 -24.46
C LEU A 408 17.01 1.46 -24.27
N SER A 409 16.89 2.68 -24.78
CA SER A 409 17.81 3.76 -24.46
C SER A 409 17.05 5.07 -24.33
N ALA A 410 17.39 5.83 -23.29
CA ALA A 410 16.84 7.14 -23.03
C ALA A 410 17.96 8.08 -22.56
N HIS A 411 17.78 9.36 -22.85
CA HIS A 411 18.81 10.38 -22.70
C HIS A 411 18.20 11.68 -22.18
N VAL A 412 18.92 12.35 -21.29
CA VAL A 412 18.57 13.69 -20.83
C VAL A 412 19.79 14.59 -20.83
N ASP A 413 19.59 15.86 -21.15
CA ASP A 413 20.54 16.91 -20.76
C ASP A 413 20.68 16.86 -19.24
N ALA A 414 21.88 17.11 -18.69
CA ALA A 414 22.14 17.01 -17.25
C ALA A 414 22.88 18.23 -16.66
N GLU A 415 23.10 19.29 -17.46
CA GLU A 415 23.97 20.42 -17.08
C GLU A 415 23.47 21.21 -15.86
N ASP A 416 22.15 21.41 -15.76
CA ASP A 416 21.48 22.10 -14.64
C ASP A 416 20.96 21.14 -13.55
N ALA A 417 21.17 19.84 -13.72
CA ALA A 417 20.74 18.81 -12.78
C ALA A 417 21.82 18.59 -11.72
N THR A 418 21.43 18.37 -10.46
CA THR A 418 22.40 17.90 -9.45
C THR A 418 22.61 16.40 -9.54
N HIS A 419 21.56 15.65 -9.91
CA HIS A 419 21.61 14.21 -10.10
C HIS A 419 20.77 13.79 -11.31
N VAL A 420 21.02 12.59 -11.81
CA VAL A 420 20.14 11.91 -12.76
C VAL A 420 19.67 10.60 -12.13
N ILE A 421 18.35 10.40 -12.09
CA ILE A 421 17.73 9.15 -11.62
C ILE A 421 17.33 8.32 -12.83
N VAL A 422 17.77 7.06 -12.87
CA VAL A 422 17.39 6.07 -13.87
C VAL A 422 16.47 5.05 -13.22
N ALA A 423 15.25 4.91 -13.74
CA ALA A 423 14.28 3.93 -13.29
C ALA A 423 14.09 2.82 -14.34
N VAL A 424 14.25 1.56 -13.94
CA VAL A 424 13.86 0.41 -14.75
C VAL A 424 12.59 -0.18 -14.14
N VAL A 425 11.50 -0.16 -14.90
CA VAL A 425 10.15 -0.51 -14.46
C VAL A 425 9.68 -1.78 -15.18
N ASP A 426 9.21 -2.75 -14.42
CA ASP A 426 8.43 -3.88 -14.94
C ASP A 426 7.00 -3.68 -14.43
N GLY A 427 6.13 -3.17 -15.30
CA GLY A 427 4.75 -2.84 -14.97
C GLY A 427 3.82 -4.03 -15.03
N ARG A 428 4.29 -5.25 -15.28
CA ARG A 428 3.40 -6.40 -15.41
C ARG A 428 2.69 -6.72 -14.11
N ARG A 429 1.41 -7.03 -14.22
CA ARG A 429 0.55 -7.46 -13.11
C ARG A 429 0.84 -8.89 -12.61
N GLU A 430 1.67 -9.65 -13.31
CA GLU A 430 2.00 -11.04 -12.98
C GLU A 430 3.35 -11.51 -13.55
N GLY A 431 3.83 -12.65 -13.05
CA GLY A 431 5.02 -13.34 -13.52
C GLY A 431 6.25 -13.17 -12.63
N LEU A 432 7.32 -13.90 -12.98
CA LEU A 432 8.60 -13.78 -12.31
C LEU A 432 9.34 -12.52 -12.74
N GLY A 433 10.19 -12.02 -11.85
CA GLY A 433 11.06 -10.89 -12.16
C GLY A 433 12.05 -11.18 -13.28
N ARG A 434 12.34 -10.15 -14.06
CA ARG A 434 13.20 -10.18 -15.24
C ARG A 434 14.60 -9.75 -14.91
N TYR A 435 15.54 -10.20 -15.73
CA TYR A 435 16.92 -9.78 -15.67
C TYR A 435 17.27 -8.99 -16.93
N GLY A 436 18.17 -8.03 -16.80
CA GLY A 436 18.74 -7.33 -17.94
C GLY A 436 20.03 -6.63 -17.57
N ARG A 437 20.77 -6.19 -18.57
CA ARG A 437 21.99 -5.41 -18.41
C ARG A 437 21.63 -3.93 -18.41
N LEU A 438 22.01 -3.23 -17.36
CA LEU A 438 21.88 -1.77 -17.28
C LEU A 438 23.24 -1.13 -17.54
N CYS A 439 23.25 -0.12 -18.40
CA CYS A 439 24.38 0.78 -18.57
C CYS A 439 23.92 2.22 -18.37
N ILE A 440 24.75 3.01 -17.70
CA ILE A 440 24.56 4.47 -17.58
C ILE A 440 25.90 5.14 -17.86
N SER A 441 25.92 6.06 -18.82
CA SER A 441 27.10 6.82 -19.21
C SER A 441 26.70 8.26 -19.45
N GLY A 442 27.48 9.21 -18.95
CA GLY A 442 27.42 10.58 -19.44
C GLY A 442 28.52 10.87 -20.46
N GLU A 443 28.33 11.92 -21.24
CA GLU A 443 29.15 12.25 -22.43
C GLU A 443 30.66 12.30 -22.16
N ASP A 444 31.07 12.70 -20.96
CA ASP A 444 32.47 12.82 -20.53
C ASP A 444 33.00 11.64 -19.69
N SER A 445 32.19 10.60 -19.46
CA SER A 445 32.46 9.57 -18.43
C SER A 445 33.15 8.28 -18.88
N GLY A 446 33.37 8.03 -20.17
CA GLY A 446 34.05 6.82 -20.67
C GLY A 446 33.28 6.05 -21.75
N GLU A 447 33.50 4.72 -21.89
CA GLU A 447 32.89 3.91 -22.95
C GLU A 447 31.36 4.09 -22.94
N PRO A 448 30.77 4.58 -24.06
CA PRO A 448 29.35 4.89 -24.11
C PRO A 448 28.54 3.60 -23.99
N CYS A 449 27.39 3.68 -23.32
CA CYS A 449 26.36 2.66 -23.45
C CYS A 449 26.10 2.42 -24.94
N VAL A 450 26.02 1.14 -25.35
CA VAL A 450 25.84 0.78 -26.77
C VAL A 450 24.64 1.57 -27.30
N THR A 451 24.91 2.48 -28.24
CA THR A 451 23.95 3.47 -28.70
C THR A 451 22.89 2.79 -29.57
N VAL A 452 21.68 2.65 -29.03
CA VAL A 452 20.47 2.54 -29.85
C VAL A 452 19.94 3.95 -30.01
N PRO A 453 19.84 4.51 -31.23
CA PRO A 453 19.34 5.87 -31.42
C PRO A 453 17.89 6.00 -30.90
N PRO A 454 17.53 7.12 -30.25
CA PRO A 454 16.19 7.34 -29.70
C PRO A 454 15.12 7.42 -30.81
N PRO A 455 13.86 7.06 -30.53
CA PRO A 455 12.75 7.34 -31.45
C PRO A 455 12.54 8.85 -31.60
N ASP A 456 12.24 9.30 -32.83
CA ASP A 456 12.13 10.71 -33.21
C ASP A 456 11.11 11.50 -32.35
N PRO A 457 11.39 12.75 -31.96
CA PRO A 457 10.52 13.58 -31.13
C PRO A 457 9.26 14.13 -31.84
N ASP A 458 9.08 13.88 -33.14
CA ASP A 458 7.97 14.42 -33.95
C ASP A 458 6.88 13.37 -34.27
N GLY A 459 6.50 12.57 -33.27
CA GLY A 459 5.26 11.79 -33.29
C GLY A 459 4.01 12.64 -33.06
N GLY A 460 3.97 13.87 -33.59
CA GLY A 460 2.77 14.70 -33.63
C GLY A 460 1.80 14.12 -34.63
N VAL A 461 0.66 13.62 -34.15
CA VAL A 461 -0.44 13.17 -35.02
C VAL A 461 -1.01 14.39 -35.73
N GLU A 462 -0.58 14.67 -36.96
CA GLU A 462 -1.33 15.53 -37.88
C GLU A 462 -2.60 14.78 -38.33
N LEU A 463 -3.74 15.24 -37.83
CA LEU A 463 -5.04 14.95 -38.41
C LEU A 463 -5.23 15.84 -39.64
N ASP A 464 -5.03 15.27 -40.83
CA ASP A 464 -5.60 15.78 -42.09
C ASP A 464 -5.92 14.54 -42.95
N GLY A 465 -7.16 14.24 -43.33
CA GLY A 465 -8.10 15.12 -44.00
C GLY A 465 -8.06 14.82 -45.50
N GLY A 466 -8.76 13.77 -45.99
CA GLY A 466 -8.81 13.55 -47.44
C GLY A 466 -9.29 12.20 -47.97
N VAL A 467 -10.62 12.01 -47.94
CA VAL A 467 -11.48 11.46 -49.03
C VAL A 467 -10.90 10.44 -50.04
N GLY A 468 -11.54 9.27 -50.10
CA GLY A 468 -12.03 8.70 -51.37
C GLY A 468 -11.63 7.26 -51.69
N GLY A 469 -12.62 6.35 -51.72
CA GLY A 469 -12.54 5.11 -52.50
C GLY A 469 -13.13 3.87 -51.82
N GLU A 470 -14.44 3.68 -51.97
CA GLU A 470 -15.17 2.43 -51.70
C GLU A 470 -15.04 1.44 -52.90
N PRO A 471 -15.57 0.19 -52.83
CA PRO A 471 -14.76 -1.03 -53.01
C PRO A 471 -15.20 -1.91 -54.19
N ASP A 472 -14.37 -2.91 -54.54
CA ASP A 472 -14.75 -4.08 -55.34
C ASP A 472 -14.12 -5.32 -54.65
N GLY A 473 -14.91 -6.26 -54.11
CA GLY A 473 -15.41 -7.46 -54.80
C GLY A 473 -14.47 -8.64 -54.51
N GLY A 474 -14.84 -9.84 -54.09
CA GLY A 474 -16.09 -10.60 -54.04
C GLY A 474 -15.71 -12.09 -53.87
N VAL A 475 -16.50 -12.80 -53.07
CA VAL A 475 -16.89 -14.25 -53.12
C VAL A 475 -15.90 -15.38 -53.43
N ASP A 476 -15.82 -16.38 -52.52
CA ASP A 476 -16.23 -17.81 -52.68
C ASP A 476 -15.85 -18.57 -51.38
N ALA A 477 -16.69 -19.25 -50.58
CA ALA A 477 -17.74 -20.27 -50.78
C ALA A 477 -17.26 -21.74 -50.87
N GLY A 478 -16.79 -22.31 -49.74
CA GLY A 478 -16.94 -23.71 -49.25
C GLY A 478 -16.40 -24.90 -50.08
N PRO A 479 -16.62 -26.17 -49.67
CA PRO A 479 -17.01 -26.72 -48.36
C PRO A 479 -16.24 -28.01 -47.93
N GLY A 480 -16.45 -28.47 -46.69
CA GLY A 480 -16.63 -29.91 -46.35
C GLY A 480 -15.44 -30.69 -45.78
N GLY A 481 -15.69 -31.44 -44.70
CA GLY A 481 -14.85 -32.56 -44.26
C GLY A 481 -14.98 -32.94 -42.80
N ASP A 482 -16.06 -33.66 -42.45
CA ASP A 482 -16.19 -34.42 -41.19
C ASP A 482 -15.06 -35.44 -41.02
N LEU A 483 -14.55 -35.62 -39.79
CA LEU A 483 -14.05 -36.90 -39.30
C LEU A 483 -14.32 -37.07 -37.80
N ASP A 484 -15.10 -38.11 -37.52
CA ASP A 484 -15.32 -38.80 -36.24
C ASP A 484 -14.02 -39.23 -35.56
N GLY A 485 -14.03 -39.22 -34.22
CA GLY A 485 -13.00 -39.85 -33.40
C GLY A 485 -13.34 -39.80 -31.91
N GLY A 486 -14.16 -40.73 -31.44
CA GLY A 486 -14.58 -40.84 -30.04
C GLY A 486 -13.53 -41.44 -29.09
N VAL A 487 -13.81 -41.17 -27.81
CA VAL A 487 -13.48 -41.88 -26.55
C VAL A 487 -12.00 -42.04 -26.13
N ASP A 488 -11.64 -41.42 -24.99
CA ASP A 488 -11.33 -42.18 -23.77
C ASP A 488 -11.48 -41.32 -22.50
N ALA A 489 -12.15 -41.89 -21.49
CA ALA A 489 -12.36 -41.27 -20.18
C ALA A 489 -11.31 -41.80 -19.21
N GLY A 490 -10.27 -40.98 -18.96
CA GLY A 490 -9.18 -41.28 -18.04
C GLY A 490 -9.56 -41.12 -16.57
N VAL A 491 -9.24 -42.15 -15.79
CA VAL A 491 -9.38 -42.31 -14.33
C VAL A 491 -8.66 -41.18 -13.55
N PRO A 492 -9.18 -40.73 -12.39
CA PRO A 492 -8.47 -39.77 -11.54
C PRO A 492 -7.22 -40.41 -10.92
N GLY A 493 -6.05 -39.84 -11.15
CA GLY A 493 -4.81 -40.23 -10.49
C GLY A 493 -4.81 -39.83 -9.00
N GLU A 494 -4.27 -40.70 -8.16
CA GLU A 494 -4.04 -40.44 -6.73
C GLU A 494 -3.18 -39.19 -6.50
N PRO A 495 -3.47 -38.38 -5.46
CA PRO A 495 -2.62 -37.27 -5.08
C PRO A 495 -1.27 -37.76 -4.52
N PRO A 496 -0.17 -37.02 -4.74
CA PRO A 496 1.15 -37.41 -4.25
C PRO A 496 1.21 -37.40 -2.71
N PRO A 497 2.04 -38.27 -2.10
CA PRO A 497 2.15 -38.34 -0.65
C PRO A 497 2.76 -37.06 -0.06
N PRO A 498 2.39 -36.70 1.19
CA PRO A 498 2.89 -35.50 1.84
C PRO A 498 4.39 -35.57 2.10
N PRO A 499 5.09 -34.42 2.11
CA PRO A 499 6.52 -34.36 2.37
C PRO A 499 6.86 -34.85 3.81
N PRO A 500 8.05 -35.43 4.01
CA PRO A 500 8.47 -35.90 5.33
C PRO A 500 8.66 -34.71 6.30
N PRO A 501 8.45 -34.92 7.61
CA PRO A 501 8.64 -33.87 8.61
C PRO A 501 10.11 -33.43 8.67
N PRO A 502 10.38 -32.14 8.98
CA PRO A 502 11.74 -31.62 9.09
C PRO A 502 12.52 -32.38 10.18
N ARG A 503 13.78 -32.68 9.87
CA ARG A 503 14.72 -33.32 10.80
C ARG A 503 15.16 -32.30 11.85
N ASP A 504 15.08 -32.70 13.11
CA ASP A 504 15.75 -32.06 14.24
C ASP A 504 17.27 -32.02 13.99
N GLU A 505 17.79 -30.87 13.57
CA GLU A 505 19.20 -30.55 13.69
C GLU A 505 19.41 -29.83 15.03
N GLY A 506 20.14 -30.52 15.90
CA GLY A 506 20.34 -30.18 17.30
C GLY A 506 20.99 -28.83 17.56
N GLY A 507 20.70 -28.34 18.76
CA GLY A 507 21.12 -27.05 19.26
C GLY A 507 22.63 -26.83 19.27
N CYS A 508 22.99 -25.58 18.98
CA CYS A 508 24.27 -25.02 19.40
C CYS A 508 24.15 -24.51 20.84
N SER A 509 25.04 -25.04 21.67
CA SER A 509 25.25 -24.71 23.07
C SER A 509 25.65 -23.24 23.26
N SER A 510 25.00 -22.60 24.22
CA SER A 510 25.48 -21.39 24.88
C SER A 510 26.69 -21.73 25.76
N ALA A 511 27.83 -21.08 25.54
CA ALA A 511 28.92 -21.00 26.50
C ALA A 511 28.84 -19.66 27.28
N PRO A 512 29.22 -19.64 28.58
CA PRO A 512 28.89 -18.55 29.49
C PRO A 512 29.96 -17.46 29.49
N GLY A 513 29.52 -16.20 29.55
CA GLY A 513 30.39 -15.03 29.67
C GLY A 513 29.73 -13.96 30.53
N GLY A 514 29.63 -14.20 31.84
CA GLY A 514 29.29 -13.15 32.79
C GLY A 514 30.51 -12.25 33.02
N LEU A 515 30.34 -10.94 32.93
CA LEU A 515 31.16 -9.92 33.59
C LEU A 515 30.34 -8.62 33.77
N THR A 516 29.64 -8.58 34.90
CA THR A 516 29.57 -7.49 35.88
C THR A 516 29.17 -6.07 35.44
N TRP A 517 27.95 -5.73 35.87
CA TRP A 517 27.32 -4.42 36.11
C TRP A 517 28.06 -3.48 37.10
N ALA A 518 29.36 -3.26 36.94
CA ALA A 518 30.15 -2.51 37.94
C ALA A 518 30.86 -1.24 37.41
N LEU A 519 30.46 -0.68 36.26
CA LEU A 519 31.16 0.50 35.70
C LEU A 519 30.29 1.63 35.14
N LEU A 520 29.02 1.72 35.54
CA LEU A 520 28.13 2.84 35.15
C LEU A 520 27.46 3.56 36.34
N LEU A 521 28.06 3.47 37.53
CA LEU A 521 27.63 4.17 38.74
C LEU A 521 28.68 5.13 39.33
N PHE A 522 29.71 5.51 38.57
CA PHE A 522 30.76 6.43 39.06
C PHE A 522 30.98 7.72 38.25
N LEU A 523 30.11 8.06 37.28
CA LEU A 523 30.24 9.29 36.48
C LEU A 523 28.95 10.12 36.35
N VAL A 524 28.08 10.12 37.37
CA VAL A 524 26.98 11.10 37.50
C VAL A 524 27.03 11.88 38.84
N ALA A 525 27.95 11.53 39.75
CA ALA A 525 28.07 12.21 41.06
C ALA A 525 29.00 13.45 41.07
N ALA A 526 29.37 14.01 39.90
CA ALA A 526 30.34 15.11 39.82
C ALA A 526 29.85 16.40 39.12
N PHE A 527 28.54 16.54 38.86
CA PHE A 527 28.02 17.77 38.23
C PHE A 527 26.71 18.31 38.84
N ILE A 528 26.49 18.10 40.14
CA ILE A 528 25.54 18.90 40.93
C ILE A 528 26.23 19.33 42.22
N ARG A 529 27.10 20.35 42.10
CA ARG A 529 27.45 21.34 43.14
C ARG A 529 28.46 22.33 42.57
N ARG A 530 27.95 23.33 41.83
CA ARG A 530 28.34 24.76 41.91
C ARG A 530 27.44 25.61 41.04
#